data_AF-A0A7Y9MTV3-F1
#
_entry.id   AF-A0A7Y9MTV3-F1
#
_cell.length_a   1.000
_cell.length_b   1.000
_cell.length_c   1.000
_cell.angle_alpha   90.00
_cell.angle_beta   90.00
_cell.angle_gamma   90.00
#
_symmetry.space_group_name_H-M   'P 1'
#
loop_
_entity.id
_entity.type
_entity.pdbx_description
1 polymer ?
#
loop_
_entity_poly.entity_id
_entity_poly.type
_entity_poly.pdbx_seq_one_letter_code
_entity_poly.pdbx_strand_id
1 'polypeptide(L)'
;MSNYLPQRSYRQGKFELEVYPYVAPPDNVFEALAALQYGADFRLRFSRAAPQSGELGLIQLILPQTRVFTHTVIGSWNVDKRAADPAQRPMLRCLYGEPDHLVGPHSAYYEGQPVRSTGATECSLIDTPREFNAAIEAGRFSGTTETRFANYLVDLASGEVYDQGIVWRYHVIQDATHLTRFDLSIDPPTPCTLKTSSAHRGALARFLGMERDEVTSFVR
;
A
#
# COMPACT_ATOMS: atom_id res chain seq x y z
N MET A 1 -17.94 -16.12 -10.04
CA MET A 1 -16.53 -16.25 -10.47
C MET A 1 -15.69 -15.40 -9.53
N SER A 2 -14.46 -15.82 -9.22
CA SER A 2 -13.55 -15.00 -8.41
C SER A 2 -13.09 -13.80 -9.25
N ASN A 3 -13.19 -12.59 -8.71
CA ASN A 3 -12.70 -11.35 -9.33
C ASN A 3 -11.17 -11.19 -9.16
N TYR A 4 -10.51 -12.18 -8.57
CA TYR A 4 -9.05 -12.20 -8.44
C TYR A 4 -8.39 -12.72 -9.72
N LEU A 5 -7.30 -12.06 -10.07
CA LEU A 5 -6.40 -12.44 -11.16
C LEU A 5 -5.27 -13.32 -10.62
N PRO A 6 -4.47 -13.96 -11.49
CA PRO A 6 -3.34 -14.78 -11.05
C PRO A 6 -2.37 -14.03 -10.13
N GLN A 7 -1.89 -14.73 -9.11
CA GLN A 7 -0.89 -14.22 -8.16
C GLN A 7 0.37 -13.73 -8.89
N ARG A 8 0.94 -12.63 -8.40
CA ARG A 8 2.27 -12.15 -8.79
C ARG A 8 3.16 -12.06 -7.55
N SER A 9 4.43 -12.42 -7.71
CA SER A 9 5.41 -12.36 -6.63
C SER A 9 6.67 -11.64 -7.12
N TYR A 10 7.18 -10.75 -6.28
CA TYR A 10 8.35 -9.94 -6.57
C TYR A 10 9.32 -9.95 -5.40
N ARG A 11 10.61 -9.85 -5.69
CA ARG A 11 11.66 -9.70 -4.68
C ARG A 11 12.57 -8.54 -5.06
N GLN A 12 12.77 -7.61 -4.13
CA GLN A 12 13.63 -6.44 -4.31
C GLN A 12 14.52 -6.28 -3.07
N GLY A 13 15.78 -6.66 -3.21
CA GLY A 13 16.70 -6.74 -2.07
C GLY A 13 16.17 -7.74 -1.02
N LYS A 14 15.87 -7.23 0.17
CA LYS A 14 15.35 -8.00 1.31
C LYS A 14 13.82 -7.94 1.43
N PHE A 15 13.15 -7.23 0.52
CA PHE A 15 11.70 -7.16 0.46
C PHE A 15 11.14 -8.24 -0.46
N GLU A 16 10.03 -8.84 -0.03
CA GLU A 16 9.24 -9.79 -0.80
C GLU A 16 7.79 -9.32 -0.83
N LEU A 17 7.27 -9.13 -2.04
CA LEU A 17 5.90 -8.70 -2.28
C LEU A 17 5.13 -9.82 -2.97
N GLU A 18 4.12 -10.36 -2.29
CA GLU A 18 3.14 -11.29 -2.84
C GLU A 18 1.83 -10.54 -3.07
N VAL A 19 1.29 -10.58 -4.30
CA VAL A 19 0.11 -9.81 -4.70
C VAL A 19 -0.92 -10.71 -5.38
N TYR A 20 -2.16 -10.62 -4.93
CA TYR A 20 -3.36 -11.13 -5.56
C TYR A 20 -4.14 -9.95 -6.16
N PRO A 21 -3.97 -9.66 -7.46
CA PRO A 21 -4.67 -8.56 -8.09
C PRO A 21 -6.19 -8.81 -8.10
N TYR A 22 -6.98 -7.76 -7.95
CA TYR A 22 -8.44 -7.83 -7.90
C TYR A 22 -9.04 -6.85 -8.90
N VAL A 23 -9.94 -7.34 -9.76
CA VAL A 23 -10.69 -6.53 -10.73
C VAL A 23 -12.11 -7.04 -10.82
N ALA A 24 -13.06 -6.18 -10.45
CA ALA A 24 -14.50 -6.43 -10.56
C ALA A 24 -15.08 -5.44 -11.58
N PRO A 25 -15.16 -5.83 -12.87
CA PRO A 25 -15.78 -4.99 -13.89
C PRO A 25 -17.30 -4.85 -13.63
N PRO A 26 -17.93 -3.78 -14.13
CA PRO A 26 -19.39 -3.69 -14.09
C PRO A 26 -20.01 -4.77 -14.97
N ASP A 27 -21.19 -5.27 -14.59
CA ASP A 27 -21.93 -6.26 -15.36
C ASP A 27 -22.23 -5.75 -16.79
N ASN A 28 -22.44 -4.44 -16.95
CA ASN A 28 -22.63 -3.79 -18.23
C ASN A 28 -21.88 -2.45 -18.30
N VAL A 29 -20.81 -2.42 -19.09
CA VAL A 29 -19.98 -1.22 -19.29
C VAL A 29 -20.69 -0.09 -20.05
N PHE A 30 -21.87 -0.32 -20.62
CA PHE A 30 -22.63 0.70 -21.36
C PHE A 30 -23.70 1.38 -20.50
N GLU A 31 -23.89 0.97 -19.26
CA GLU A 31 -24.86 1.58 -18.35
C GLU A 31 -24.33 2.89 -17.75
N ALA A 32 -25.24 3.84 -17.51
CA ALA A 32 -24.89 5.17 -17.01
C ALA A 32 -24.22 5.16 -15.62
N LEU A 33 -24.41 4.10 -14.84
CA LEU A 33 -23.81 3.92 -13.51
C LEU A 33 -22.76 2.81 -13.49
N ALA A 34 -22.24 2.43 -14.68
CA ALA A 34 -21.17 1.45 -14.78
C ALA A 34 -19.95 1.95 -14.00
N ALA A 35 -19.43 1.09 -13.12
CA ALA A 35 -18.26 1.40 -12.33
C ALA A 35 -17.39 0.18 -12.13
N LEU A 36 -16.08 0.46 -12.07
CA LEU A 36 -15.05 -0.53 -11.88
C LEU A 36 -14.57 -0.47 -10.43
N GLN A 37 -14.59 -1.63 -9.76
CA GLN A 37 -13.82 -1.81 -8.53
C GLN A 37 -12.52 -2.56 -8.86
N TYR A 38 -11.40 -2.07 -8.34
CA TYR A 38 -10.10 -2.66 -8.59
C TYR A 38 -9.21 -2.52 -7.36
N GLY A 39 -8.12 -3.28 -7.30
CA GLY A 39 -7.17 -3.21 -6.20
C GLY A 39 -6.34 -4.47 -6.13
N ALA A 40 -5.87 -4.80 -4.94
CA ALA A 40 -5.16 -6.04 -4.71
C ALA A 40 -5.26 -6.45 -3.24
N ASP A 41 -5.05 -7.74 -2.97
CA ASP A 41 -4.61 -8.18 -1.65
C ASP A 41 -3.14 -8.48 -1.74
N PHE A 42 -2.33 -7.94 -0.84
CA PHE A 42 -0.90 -8.20 -0.87
C PHE A 42 -0.30 -8.37 0.51
N ARG A 43 0.76 -9.16 0.55
CA ARG A 43 1.65 -9.27 1.69
C ARG A 43 3.02 -8.75 1.30
N LEU A 44 3.50 -7.78 2.06
CA LEU A 44 4.89 -7.34 2.00
C LEU A 44 5.64 -7.90 3.20
N ARG A 45 6.74 -8.60 2.96
CA ARG A 45 7.69 -9.05 3.97
C ARG A 45 9.02 -8.36 3.80
N PHE A 46 9.72 -8.16 4.91
CA PHE A 46 11.15 -7.87 4.93
C PHE A 46 11.84 -8.87 5.82
N SER A 47 12.93 -9.47 5.33
CA SER A 47 13.68 -10.48 6.09
C SER A 47 15.19 -10.19 6.07
N ARG A 48 15.87 -10.42 7.19
CA ARG A 48 17.33 -10.27 7.34
C ARG A 48 17.93 -11.44 8.13
N ALA A 49 19.19 -11.76 7.82
CA ALA A 49 19.89 -12.89 8.43
C ALA A 49 20.16 -12.67 9.93
N ALA A 50 19.96 -13.73 10.72
CA ALA A 50 20.36 -13.80 12.13
C ALA A 50 21.90 -13.74 12.29
N PRO A 51 22.43 -13.29 13.44
CA PRO A 51 21.70 -12.82 14.63
C PRO A 51 21.23 -11.37 14.48
N GLN A 52 20.01 -11.07 14.93
CA GLN A 52 19.45 -9.72 15.02
C GLN A 52 18.64 -9.61 16.31
N SER A 53 18.78 -8.51 17.03
CA SER A 53 18.10 -8.29 18.32
C SER A 53 17.07 -7.16 18.30
N GLY A 54 17.23 -6.15 17.44
CA GLY A 54 16.29 -5.04 17.32
C GLY A 54 15.06 -5.44 16.51
N GLU A 55 13.85 -5.25 17.03
CA GLU A 55 12.63 -5.50 16.25
C GLU A 55 12.41 -4.42 15.18
N LEU A 56 11.87 -4.86 14.05
CA LEU A 56 11.49 -4.00 12.94
C LEU A 56 9.99 -4.00 12.72
N GLY A 57 9.48 -2.89 12.20
CA GLY A 57 8.15 -2.77 11.62
C GLY A 57 8.19 -2.13 10.25
N LEU A 58 7.02 -2.07 9.60
CA LEU A 58 6.84 -1.45 8.30
C LEU A 58 5.91 -0.25 8.39
N ILE A 59 6.33 0.85 7.75
CA ILE A 59 5.49 2.00 7.44
C ILE A 59 5.04 1.84 5.98
N GLN A 60 3.75 2.07 5.71
CA GLN A 60 3.21 2.12 4.37
C GLN A 60 2.68 3.52 4.06
N LEU A 61 3.12 4.05 2.92
CA LEU A 61 2.52 5.21 2.28
C LEU A 61 1.73 4.75 1.07
N ILE A 62 0.65 5.47 0.77
CA ILE A 62 -0.21 5.23 -0.38
C ILE A 62 -0.44 6.53 -1.16
N LEU A 63 -0.45 6.44 -2.49
CA LEU A 63 -1.00 7.44 -3.40
C LEU A 63 -2.31 6.87 -3.95
N PRO A 64 -3.47 7.18 -3.34
CA PRO A 64 -4.74 6.53 -3.64
C PRO A 64 -5.58 7.30 -4.65
N GLN A 65 -6.55 6.61 -5.23
CA GLN A 65 -7.55 7.20 -6.14
C GLN A 65 -8.91 7.42 -5.45
N THR A 66 -9.13 6.82 -4.28
CA THR A 66 -10.29 7.06 -3.42
C THR A 66 -9.89 7.52 -2.03
N ARG A 67 -10.84 8.15 -1.33
CA ARG A 67 -10.66 8.63 0.03
C ARG A 67 -11.18 7.60 1.03
N VAL A 68 -10.29 6.74 1.54
CA VAL A 68 -10.63 5.71 2.54
C VAL A 68 -10.66 6.27 3.96
N PHE A 69 -9.77 7.21 4.29
CA PHE A 69 -9.70 7.85 5.61
C PHE A 69 -9.94 9.35 5.55
N THR A 70 -10.27 9.94 6.70
CA THR A 70 -10.52 11.39 6.81
C THR A 70 -9.30 12.23 6.41
N HIS A 71 -8.08 11.80 6.71
CA HIS A 71 -6.85 12.52 6.34
C HIS A 71 -6.35 12.22 4.92
N THR A 72 -6.93 11.23 4.23
CA THR A 72 -6.50 10.84 2.88
C THR A 72 -6.80 11.95 1.87
N VAL A 73 -5.76 12.37 1.15
CA VAL A 73 -5.85 13.28 0.00
C VAL A 73 -5.66 12.46 -1.29
N ILE A 74 -6.70 12.40 -2.13
CA ILE A 74 -6.67 11.68 -3.42
C ILE A 74 -5.56 12.26 -4.31
N GLY A 75 -4.84 11.39 -5.03
CA GLY A 75 -3.77 11.80 -5.94
C GLY A 75 -2.51 12.34 -5.26
N SER A 76 -2.41 12.20 -3.93
CA SER A 76 -1.25 12.61 -3.13
C SER A 76 -0.77 11.47 -2.25
N TRP A 77 0.51 11.47 -1.87
CA TRP A 77 1.04 10.51 -0.91
C TRP A 77 0.45 10.76 0.49
N ASN A 78 0.01 9.70 1.15
CA ASN A 78 -0.55 9.68 2.51
C ASN A 78 0.07 8.54 3.31
N VAL A 79 0.07 8.64 4.64
CA VAL A 79 0.26 7.46 5.50
C VAL A 79 -0.99 6.60 5.40
N ASP A 80 -0.79 5.33 5.05
CA ASP A 80 -1.88 4.38 4.81
C ASP A 80 -2.34 3.71 6.10
N LYS A 81 -2.88 4.54 7.00
CA LYS A 81 -3.33 4.14 8.33
C LYS A 81 -4.41 5.09 8.79
N ARG A 82 -5.44 4.58 9.48
CA ARG A 82 -6.59 5.35 9.94
C ARG A 82 -6.22 6.51 10.87
N ALA A 83 -5.34 6.28 11.83
CA ALA A 83 -4.93 7.25 12.84
C ALA A 83 -3.51 6.93 13.33
N ALA A 84 -2.85 7.88 13.97
CA ALA A 84 -1.53 7.69 14.55
C ALA A 84 -1.58 6.74 15.77
N ASP A 85 -0.63 5.80 15.89
CA ASP A 85 -0.51 4.98 17.12
C ASP A 85 -0.22 5.89 18.34
N PRO A 86 -0.61 5.49 19.57
CA PRO A 86 -0.30 6.24 20.80
C PRO A 86 1.19 6.15 21.23
N ALA A 87 2.10 5.83 20.31
CA ALA A 87 3.52 5.70 20.59
C ALA A 87 4.18 7.05 20.90
N GLN A 88 5.11 7.06 21.86
CA GLN A 88 5.85 8.27 22.24
C GLN A 88 6.75 8.78 21.11
N ARG A 89 7.28 7.87 20.27
CA ARG A 89 8.22 8.23 19.19
C ARG A 89 7.47 8.49 17.89
N PRO A 90 7.69 9.63 17.21
CA PRO A 90 6.86 10.04 16.09
C PRO A 90 6.73 9.01 14.97
N MET A 91 7.83 8.43 14.48
CA MET A 91 7.76 7.51 13.34
C MET A 91 7.06 6.19 13.66
N LEU A 92 7.11 5.74 14.93
CA LEU A 92 6.37 4.55 15.36
C LEU A 92 4.85 4.77 15.27
N ARG A 93 4.40 6.02 15.33
CA ARG A 93 2.99 6.38 15.17
C ARG A 93 2.47 6.12 13.75
N CYS A 94 3.36 5.90 12.78
CA CYS A 94 3.04 5.62 11.37
C CYS A 94 3.09 4.13 11.01
N LEU A 95 3.34 3.22 11.96
CA LEU A 95 3.39 1.79 11.69
C LEU A 95 2.07 1.30 11.08
N TYR A 96 2.16 0.61 9.95
CA TYR A 96 0.97 0.11 9.26
C TYR A 96 0.17 -0.85 10.14
N GLY A 97 -1.16 -0.77 10.07
CA GLY A 97 -2.08 -1.63 10.81
C GLY A 97 -2.07 -1.41 12.32
N GLU A 98 -3.11 -1.89 13.02
CA GLU A 98 -3.13 -1.92 14.49
C GLU A 98 -2.53 -3.25 14.98
N PRO A 99 -1.92 -3.32 16.19
CA PRO A 99 -1.22 -4.50 16.70
C PRO A 99 -2.02 -5.82 16.64
N ASP A 100 -3.35 -5.75 16.79
CA ASP A 100 -4.24 -6.91 16.85
C ASP A 100 -5.28 -6.93 15.71
N HIS A 101 -5.10 -6.07 14.70
CA HIS A 101 -6.05 -6.03 13.59
C HIS A 101 -5.84 -7.25 12.68
N LEU A 102 -6.95 -7.93 12.38
CA LEU A 102 -6.99 -9.06 11.46
C LEU A 102 -7.59 -8.62 10.15
N VAL A 103 -7.12 -9.22 9.06
CA VAL A 103 -7.72 -9.02 7.74
C VAL A 103 -9.16 -9.54 7.74
N GLY A 104 -10.07 -8.72 7.23
CA GLY A 104 -11.50 -9.04 7.14
C GLY A 104 -11.86 -10.08 6.07
N PRO A 105 -13.13 -10.53 6.04
CA PRO A 105 -13.63 -11.58 5.15
C PRO A 105 -13.67 -11.19 3.67
N HIS A 106 -13.42 -9.91 3.34
CA HIS A 106 -13.35 -9.47 1.94
C HIS A 106 -12.10 -9.99 1.22
N SER A 107 -11.09 -10.46 1.96
CA SER A 107 -9.88 -11.07 1.40
C SER A 107 -9.97 -12.59 1.41
N ALA A 108 -10.11 -13.20 0.23
CA ALA A 108 -10.17 -14.66 0.12
C ALA A 108 -8.84 -15.36 0.50
N TYR A 109 -7.72 -14.64 0.50
CA TYR A 109 -6.38 -15.20 0.70
C TYR A 109 -5.82 -14.95 2.10
N TYR A 110 -6.24 -13.87 2.75
CA TYR A 110 -5.65 -13.42 4.01
C TYR A 110 -6.64 -13.27 5.16
N GLU A 111 -7.93 -13.54 4.98
CA GLU A 111 -8.94 -13.52 6.05
C GLU A 111 -8.43 -14.15 7.35
N GLY A 112 -8.65 -13.45 8.47
CA GLY A 112 -8.30 -13.90 9.81
C GLY A 112 -6.81 -13.81 10.15
N GLN A 113 -5.95 -13.42 9.22
CA GLN A 113 -4.51 -13.26 9.46
C GLN A 113 -4.20 -11.85 10.00
N PRO A 114 -3.15 -11.68 10.83
CA PRO A 114 -2.74 -10.35 11.31
C PRO A 114 -2.32 -9.44 10.16
N VAL A 115 -2.80 -8.19 10.16
CA VAL A 115 -2.41 -7.19 9.15
C VAL A 115 -0.96 -6.72 9.30
N ARG A 116 -0.36 -6.95 10.48
CA ARG A 116 1.02 -6.61 10.79
C ARG A 116 1.67 -7.74 11.58
N SER A 117 2.93 -8.00 11.26
CA SER A 117 3.85 -8.76 12.11
C SER A 117 5.15 -7.97 12.27
N THR A 118 5.66 -7.90 13.49
CA THR A 118 6.96 -7.28 13.82
C THR A 118 7.92 -8.35 14.29
N GLY A 119 9.23 -8.10 14.13
CA GLY A 119 10.22 -9.06 14.56
C GLY A 119 11.65 -8.65 14.23
N ALA A 120 12.61 -9.33 14.85
CA ALA A 120 14.02 -8.99 14.72
C ALA A 120 14.62 -9.48 13.39
N THR A 121 14.18 -10.62 12.88
CA THR A 121 14.67 -11.20 11.61
C THR A 121 13.68 -11.03 10.47
N GLU A 122 12.39 -10.90 10.77
CA GLU A 122 11.33 -10.69 9.79
C GLU A 122 10.25 -9.77 10.34
N CYS A 123 9.73 -8.89 9.49
CA CYS A 123 8.49 -8.18 9.72
C CYS A 123 7.64 -8.21 8.45
N SER A 124 6.33 -8.06 8.59
CA SER A 124 5.42 -8.05 7.44
C SER A 124 4.20 -7.17 7.67
N LEU A 125 3.55 -6.81 6.56
CA LEU A 125 2.22 -6.26 6.54
C LEU A 125 1.37 -6.98 5.50
N ILE A 126 0.05 -6.97 5.72
CA ILE A 126 -0.95 -7.39 4.76
C ILE A 126 -1.90 -6.23 4.57
N ASP A 127 -2.08 -5.83 3.33
CA ASP A 127 -3.03 -4.79 2.95
C ASP A 127 -3.94 -5.27 1.83
N THR A 128 -5.16 -4.75 1.82
CA THR A 128 -6.25 -5.22 0.97
C THR A 128 -7.01 -4.05 0.34
N PRO A 129 -6.30 -3.09 -0.30
CA PRO A 129 -6.91 -1.87 -0.81
C PRO A 129 -7.92 -2.19 -1.90
N ARG A 130 -9.02 -1.43 -1.90
CA ARG A 130 -10.04 -1.44 -2.94
C ARG A 130 -10.33 -0.01 -3.34
N GLU A 131 -10.16 0.26 -4.63
CA GLU A 131 -10.43 1.53 -5.27
C GLU A 131 -11.66 1.38 -6.15
N PHE A 132 -12.29 2.51 -6.48
CA PHE A 132 -13.51 2.56 -7.26
C PHE A 132 -13.46 3.72 -8.24
N ASN A 133 -13.83 3.47 -9.49
CA ASN A 133 -13.86 4.50 -10.52
C ASN A 133 -15.02 4.28 -11.51
N ALA A 134 -15.83 5.32 -11.72
CA ALA A 134 -17.02 5.31 -12.57
C ALA A 134 -16.83 6.05 -13.90
N ALA A 135 -15.59 6.37 -14.28
CA ALA A 135 -15.27 7.02 -15.55
C ALA A 135 -15.32 6.02 -16.72
N ILE A 136 -16.53 5.56 -17.04
CA ILE A 136 -16.82 4.69 -18.18
C ILE A 136 -17.82 5.42 -19.09
N GLU A 137 -17.42 5.65 -20.34
CA GLU A 137 -18.25 6.29 -21.35
C GLU A 137 -18.33 5.41 -22.60
N ALA A 138 -19.54 5.07 -23.04
CA ALA A 138 -19.79 4.19 -24.19
C ALA A 138 -18.96 2.89 -24.14
N GLY A 139 -18.85 2.29 -22.96
CA GLY A 139 -18.08 1.07 -22.71
C GLY A 139 -16.56 1.26 -22.60
N ARG A 140 -16.03 2.47 -22.78
CA ARG A 140 -14.60 2.75 -22.65
C ARG A 140 -14.29 3.36 -21.30
N PHE A 141 -13.31 2.79 -20.62
CA PHE A 141 -12.83 3.30 -19.34
C PHE A 141 -11.76 4.38 -19.55
N SER A 142 -11.91 5.52 -18.88
CA SER A 142 -11.02 6.67 -18.98
C SER A 142 -10.53 7.19 -17.63
N GLY A 143 -10.83 6.49 -16.55
CA GLY A 143 -10.47 6.90 -15.19
C GLY A 143 -8.98 6.72 -14.87
N THR A 144 -8.44 7.60 -14.03
CA THR A 144 -7.13 7.35 -13.41
C THR A 144 -7.23 6.20 -12.42
N THR A 145 -6.39 5.18 -12.58
CA THR A 145 -6.39 3.99 -11.72
C THR A 145 -5.04 3.69 -11.08
N GLU A 146 -4.10 4.60 -11.25
CA GLU A 146 -2.75 4.42 -10.73
C GLU A 146 -2.73 4.58 -9.21
N THR A 147 -2.68 3.47 -8.49
CA THR A 147 -2.45 3.47 -7.04
C THR A 147 -1.02 3.05 -6.77
N ARG A 148 -0.30 3.85 -5.98
CA ARG A 148 1.12 3.61 -5.65
C ARG A 148 1.31 3.36 -4.17
N PHE A 149 2.31 2.57 -3.84
CA PHE A 149 2.71 2.28 -2.47
C PHE A 149 4.19 2.54 -2.30
N ALA A 150 4.57 3.09 -1.14
CA ALA A 150 5.95 3.17 -0.72
C ALA A 150 6.07 2.58 0.69
N ASN A 151 7.03 1.69 0.89
CA ASN A 151 7.19 0.96 2.13
C ASN A 151 8.59 1.17 2.71
N TYR A 152 8.66 1.46 4.00
CA TYR A 152 9.89 1.76 4.72
C TYR A 152 9.99 0.95 6.01
N LEU A 153 11.21 0.64 6.42
CA LEU A 153 11.49 -0.04 7.68
C LEU A 153 11.66 0.97 8.80
N VAL A 154 11.12 0.65 9.97
CA VAL A 154 11.36 1.42 11.19
C VAL A 154 11.90 0.48 12.28
N ASP A 155 12.94 0.94 12.96
CA ASP A 155 13.49 0.27 14.14
C ASP A 155 12.59 0.60 15.35
N LEU A 156 12.04 -0.43 16.00
CA LEU A 156 11.11 -0.23 17.11
C LEU A 156 11.82 0.25 18.39
N ALA A 157 13.11 -0.07 18.53
CA ALA A 157 13.90 0.25 19.71
C ALA A 157 14.47 1.68 19.68
N SER A 158 14.74 2.27 18.51
CA SER A 158 15.13 3.69 18.36
C SER A 158 14.01 4.60 17.86
N GLY A 159 13.04 4.07 17.10
CA GLY A 159 12.05 4.86 16.39
C GLY A 159 12.57 5.51 15.11
N GLU A 160 13.76 5.12 14.64
CA GLU A 160 14.34 5.64 13.41
C GLU A 160 13.88 4.83 12.19
N VAL A 161 13.66 5.51 11.07
CA VAL A 161 13.35 4.89 9.79
C VAL A 161 14.65 4.70 9.02
N TYR A 162 14.85 3.50 8.48
CA TYR A 162 16.00 3.24 7.60
C TYR A 162 15.82 4.01 6.29
N ASP A 163 16.90 4.62 5.77
CA ASP A 163 16.87 5.28 4.46
C ASP A 163 16.83 4.30 3.27
N GLN A 164 16.04 3.24 3.38
CA GLN A 164 15.86 2.21 2.39
C GLN A 164 14.40 1.76 2.41
N GLY A 165 13.77 1.79 1.24
CA GLY A 165 12.42 1.31 1.03
C GLY A 165 12.22 0.76 -0.38
N ILE A 166 10.98 0.43 -0.68
CA ILE A 166 10.53 0.07 -2.02
C ILE A 166 9.34 0.95 -2.42
N VAL A 167 9.19 1.20 -3.71
CA VAL A 167 8.00 1.80 -4.32
C VAL A 167 7.49 0.89 -5.44
N TRP A 168 6.18 0.71 -5.50
CA TRP A 168 5.51 -0.08 -6.53
C TRP A 168 4.11 0.49 -6.80
N ARG A 169 3.47 0.04 -7.89
CA ARG A 169 2.15 0.53 -8.28
C ARG A 169 1.34 -0.53 -9.00
N TYR A 170 0.03 -0.32 -9.02
CA TYR A 170 -0.85 -0.99 -9.96
C TYR A 170 -1.72 0.00 -10.71
N HIS A 171 -2.21 -0.42 -11.88
CA HIS A 171 -3.21 0.31 -12.67
C HIS A 171 -4.03 -0.66 -13.51
N VAL A 172 -5.23 -0.24 -13.88
CA VAL A 172 -6.14 -1.03 -14.70
C VAL A 172 -5.78 -0.88 -16.18
N ILE A 173 -5.86 -1.98 -16.92
CA ILE A 173 -5.83 -1.99 -18.38
C ILE A 173 -7.16 -2.55 -18.89
N GLN A 174 -7.79 -1.84 -19.83
CA GLN A 174 -8.96 -2.35 -20.54
C GLN A 174 -8.53 -2.89 -21.91
N ASP A 175 -9.05 -4.05 -22.31
CA ASP A 175 -8.82 -4.59 -23.66
C ASP A 175 -9.49 -3.67 -24.70
N ALA A 176 -8.69 -3.16 -25.64
CA ALA A 176 -9.15 -2.22 -26.66
C ALA A 176 -10.17 -2.83 -27.65
N THR A 177 -10.16 -4.16 -27.80
CA THR A 177 -11.02 -4.93 -28.70
C THR A 177 -12.23 -5.54 -27.97
N HIS A 178 -12.09 -5.87 -26.69
CA HIS A 178 -13.15 -6.43 -25.85
C HIS A 178 -13.44 -5.53 -24.64
N LEU A 179 -14.36 -4.58 -24.81
CA LEU A 179 -14.63 -3.53 -23.81
C LEU A 179 -15.06 -4.03 -22.42
N THR A 180 -15.50 -5.27 -22.28
CA THR A 180 -15.85 -5.87 -20.98
C THR A 180 -14.68 -6.53 -20.27
N ARG A 181 -13.49 -6.60 -20.88
CA ARG A 181 -12.31 -7.24 -20.31
C ARG A 181 -11.38 -6.21 -19.71
N PHE A 182 -11.07 -6.42 -18.43
CA PHE A 182 -10.18 -5.60 -17.64
C PHE A 182 -9.11 -6.50 -17.01
N ASP A 183 -7.90 -5.97 -16.91
CA ASP A 183 -6.76 -6.57 -16.23
C ASP A 183 -6.18 -5.54 -15.26
N LEU A 184 -5.34 -5.99 -14.33
CA LEU A 184 -4.56 -5.13 -13.45
C LEU A 184 -3.07 -5.33 -13.74
N SER A 185 -2.44 -4.30 -14.30
CA SER A 185 -0.99 -4.27 -14.39
C SER A 185 -0.40 -3.92 -13.04
N ILE A 186 0.63 -4.68 -12.65
CA ILE A 186 1.43 -4.40 -11.47
C ILE A 186 2.85 -4.17 -11.94
N ASP A 187 3.37 -2.98 -11.62
CA ASP A 187 4.76 -2.66 -11.88
C ASP A 187 5.63 -3.21 -10.74
N PRO A 188 6.73 -3.92 -11.05
CA PRO A 188 7.60 -4.49 -10.04
C PRO A 188 8.12 -3.43 -9.05
N PRO A 189 8.35 -3.80 -7.78
CA PRO A 189 8.95 -2.89 -6.80
C PRO A 189 10.33 -2.42 -7.21
N THR A 190 10.59 -1.13 -7.00
CA THR A 190 11.90 -0.50 -7.23
C THR A 190 12.41 0.12 -5.91
N PRO A 191 13.73 0.18 -5.68
CA PRO A 191 14.28 0.82 -4.49
C PRO A 191 13.92 2.30 -4.41
N CYS A 192 13.68 2.79 -3.20
CA CYS A 192 13.53 4.22 -2.92
C CYS A 192 14.21 4.60 -1.59
N THR A 193 14.48 5.90 -1.41
CA THR A 193 15.04 6.45 -0.16
C THR A 193 14.13 7.54 0.38
N LEU A 194 14.05 7.65 1.72
CA LEU A 194 13.19 8.62 2.38
C LEU A 194 13.87 9.99 2.44
N LYS A 195 15.20 10.06 2.57
CA LYS A 195 15.98 11.31 2.60
C LYS A 195 15.86 12.12 1.31
N THR A 196 15.65 11.48 0.16
CA THR A 196 15.51 12.19 -1.13
C THR A 196 14.06 12.42 -1.56
N SER A 197 13.10 11.64 -1.05
CA SER A 197 11.68 11.80 -1.40
C SER A 197 10.98 12.89 -0.58
N SER A 198 10.94 14.11 -1.11
CA SER A 198 10.23 15.24 -0.50
C SER A 198 8.73 14.98 -0.33
N ALA A 199 8.12 14.23 -1.25
CA ALA A 199 6.71 13.88 -1.22
C ALA A 199 6.39 12.89 -0.09
N HIS A 200 7.24 11.87 0.12
CA HIS A 200 7.02 10.89 1.18
C HIS A 200 7.24 11.50 2.56
N ARG A 201 8.28 12.33 2.73
CA ARG A 201 8.47 13.11 3.98
C ARG A 201 7.30 14.05 4.24
N GLY A 202 6.77 14.70 3.19
CA GLY A 202 5.59 15.57 3.32
C GLY A 202 4.33 14.81 3.76
N ALA A 203 4.14 13.56 3.30
CA ALA A 203 3.04 12.71 3.74
C ALA A 203 3.14 12.36 5.23
N LEU A 204 4.33 11.96 5.68
CA LEU A 204 4.61 11.63 7.09
C LEU A 204 4.44 12.85 7.99
N ALA A 205 5.03 13.98 7.59
CA ALA A 205 4.96 15.24 8.32
C ALA A 205 3.51 15.70 8.55
N ARG A 206 2.70 15.69 7.48
CA ARG A 206 1.28 16.04 7.54
C ARG A 206 0.50 15.10 8.48
N PHE A 207 0.78 13.79 8.42
CA PHE A 207 0.10 12.82 9.27
C PHE A 207 0.47 12.95 10.75
N LEU A 208 1.73 13.32 11.02
CA LEU A 208 2.26 13.47 12.38
C LEU A 208 2.02 14.87 12.98
N GLY A 209 1.62 15.85 12.16
CA GLY A 209 1.46 17.24 12.58
C GLY A 209 2.79 17.93 12.87
N MET A 210 3.82 17.65 12.08
CA MET A 210 5.17 18.20 12.21
C MET A 210 5.67 18.78 10.89
N GLU A 211 6.81 19.45 10.92
CA GLU A 211 7.47 19.96 9.73
C GLU A 211 8.17 18.84 8.95
N ARG A 212 8.25 19.01 7.62
CA ARG A 212 8.89 18.02 6.74
C ARG A 212 10.36 17.77 7.07
N ASP A 213 11.06 18.81 7.52
CA ASP A 213 12.49 18.71 7.83
C ASP A 213 12.73 17.97 9.15
N GLU A 214 11.77 18.02 10.10
CA GLU A 214 11.81 17.21 11.32
C GLU A 214 11.70 15.70 11.01
N VAL A 215 10.98 15.31 9.97
CA VAL A 215 10.96 13.89 9.53
C VAL A 215 12.36 13.39 9.17
N THR A 216 13.21 14.27 8.63
CA THR A 216 14.57 13.91 8.21
C THR A 216 15.46 13.52 9.39
N SER A 217 15.24 14.11 10.58
CA SER A 217 16.04 13.77 11.77
C SER A 217 15.76 12.36 12.30
N PHE A 218 14.69 11.71 11.86
CA PHE A 218 14.39 10.32 12.20
C PHE A 218 14.88 9.33 11.16
N VAL A 219 15.54 9.78 10.08
CA VAL A 219 16.02 8.88 9.03
C VAL A 219 17.48 8.50 9.29
N ARG A 220 17.70 7.22 9.52
CA ARG A 220 19.01 6.59 9.67
C ARG A 220 19.66 6.34 8.32
#